data_AF-W1PQK3-F1
#
_entry.id   AF-W1PQK3-F1
#
_cell.length_a   1.000
_cell.length_b   1.000
_cell.length_c   1.000
_cell.angle_alpha   90.00
_cell.angle_beta   90.00
_cell.angle_gamma   90.00
#
_symmetry.space_group_name_H-M   'P 1'
#
loop_
_entity.id
_entity.type
_entity.pdbx_description
1 polymer ?
#
loop_
_entity_poly.entity_id
_entity_poly.type
_entity_poly.pdbx_seq_one_letter_code
_entity_poly.pdbx_strand_id
1 'polypeptide(L)'
;MPKRTTHTYSSEDAAPDGPQSDLFVYYCKHCGTHVLITDTQLQRMPRRKTDKAYVLDKKKHVTRLKTNEAGKFLLKRGEGKLEKQFRMTCKECGLLVCYRSEEGLDAAPFIYIVDGALSSVAAETNPQDAPVPPCISQLEGGLVQVAIEVEDRAQRSAITRVNADDVRVTVAAPAARGEANSELLEFMGKVLGLRLTQMTLQRGWNNKSKLLVMAEATNVYIIRGWGYL
;
A
#
# COMPACT_ATOMS: atom_id res chain seq x y z
N MET A 1 7.50 -2.71 55.11
CA MET A 1 7.83 -2.45 53.69
C MET A 1 6.74 -1.57 53.10
N PRO A 2 7.02 -0.35 52.62
CA PRO A 2 5.98 0.51 52.06
C PRO A 2 5.58 -0.04 50.68
N LYS A 3 4.27 -0.24 50.47
CA LYS A 3 3.71 -0.71 49.20
C LYS A 3 3.95 0.38 48.15
N ARG A 4 4.81 0.11 47.18
CA ARG A 4 5.05 0.96 46.00
C ARG A 4 3.77 0.95 45.16
N THR A 5 2.98 2.02 45.25
CA THR A 5 1.81 2.25 44.40
C THR A 5 2.30 2.69 43.03
N THR A 6 2.21 1.80 42.05
CA THR A 6 2.46 2.12 40.64
C THR A 6 1.31 3.00 40.16
N HIS A 7 1.54 4.32 40.09
CA HIS A 7 0.65 5.22 39.38
C HIS A 7 0.72 4.86 37.90
N THR A 8 -0.37 4.29 37.39
CA THR A 8 -0.51 3.97 35.98
C THR A 8 -1.13 5.21 35.37
N TYR A 9 -0.32 6.01 34.68
CA TYR A 9 -0.82 7.19 33.97
C TYR A 9 -1.47 6.69 32.67
N SER A 10 -2.81 6.66 32.65
CA SER A 10 -3.60 6.37 31.45
C SER A 10 -3.70 7.66 30.63
N SER A 11 -3.81 7.55 29.31
CA SER A 11 -3.99 8.70 28.41
C SER A 11 -5.24 9.53 28.72
N GLU A 12 -6.13 9.02 29.57
CA GLU A 12 -7.34 9.71 30.05
C GLU A 12 -7.04 10.81 31.10
N ASP A 13 -5.88 10.79 31.77
CA ASP A 13 -5.50 11.78 32.81
C ASP A 13 -4.81 13.04 32.23
N ALA A 14 -4.62 13.10 30.92
CA ALA A 14 -4.02 14.27 30.26
C ALA A 14 -5.10 15.36 30.07
N ALA A 15 -5.06 16.40 30.90
CA ALA A 15 -5.86 17.60 30.68
C ALA A 15 -5.55 18.19 29.28
N PRO A 16 -6.55 18.56 28.47
CA PRO A 16 -6.34 19.08 27.13
C PRO A 16 -5.94 20.57 27.19
N ASP A 17 -4.74 20.86 27.66
CA ASP A 17 -4.18 22.21 27.64
C ASP A 17 -3.41 22.45 26.33
N GLY A 18 -4.14 22.87 25.30
CA GLY A 18 -3.56 23.35 24.04
C GLY A 18 -4.64 23.56 22.96
N PRO A 19 -4.42 24.45 21.97
CA PRO A 19 -5.34 24.57 20.84
C PRO A 19 -5.51 23.18 20.20
N GLN A 20 -6.75 22.77 19.94
CA GLN A 20 -7.11 21.49 19.30
C GLN A 20 -6.42 21.35 17.94
N SER A 21 -5.17 20.93 17.92
CA SER A 21 -4.48 20.51 16.71
C SER A 21 -4.52 18.99 16.69
N ASP A 22 -5.55 18.45 16.04
CA ASP A 22 -5.62 17.02 15.78
C ASP A 22 -4.38 16.62 14.97
N LEU A 23 -3.52 15.80 15.55
CA LEU A 23 -2.40 15.21 14.84
C LEU A 23 -2.90 14.03 14.01
N PHE A 24 -2.65 14.08 12.71
CA PHE A 24 -2.93 13.00 11.78
C PHE A 24 -1.74 12.06 11.69
N VAL A 25 -2.00 10.78 11.93
CA VAL A 25 -1.02 9.72 11.84
C VAL A 25 -1.25 8.93 10.55
N TYR A 26 -0.16 8.72 9.80
CA TYR A 26 -0.17 8.07 8.50
C TYR A 26 0.70 6.84 8.48
N TYR A 27 0.15 5.76 7.93
CA TYR A 27 0.74 4.44 7.89
C TYR A 27 1.07 4.06 6.44
N CYS A 28 2.10 3.24 6.26
CA CYS A 28 2.43 2.67 4.97
C CYS A 28 1.23 1.86 4.46
N LYS A 29 0.72 2.20 3.27
CA LYS A 29 -0.42 1.48 2.68
C LYS A 29 -0.10 0.00 2.41
N HIS A 30 1.17 -0.34 2.23
CA HIS A 30 1.59 -1.70 1.90
C HIS A 30 1.74 -2.62 3.11
N CYS A 31 2.26 -2.15 4.25
CA CYS A 31 2.54 -3.01 5.42
C CYS A 31 1.93 -2.52 6.73
N GLY A 32 1.29 -1.34 6.75
CA GLY A 32 0.68 -0.78 7.96
C GLY A 32 1.68 -0.18 8.94
N THR A 33 2.99 -0.14 8.66
CA THR A 33 3.97 0.52 9.53
C THR A 33 3.71 2.02 9.62
N HIS A 34 3.86 2.59 10.81
CA HIS A 34 3.81 4.03 11.01
C HIS A 34 4.90 4.78 10.23
N VAL A 35 4.53 5.73 9.35
CA VAL A 35 5.46 6.47 8.49
C VAL A 35 5.49 7.97 8.77
N LEU A 36 4.35 8.64 8.91
CA LEU A 36 4.29 10.11 8.99
C LEU A 36 3.31 10.56 10.09
N ILE A 37 3.69 11.58 10.86
CA ILE A 37 2.77 12.36 11.71
C ILE A 37 2.79 13.80 11.23
N THR A 38 1.62 14.39 11.06
CA THR A 38 1.46 15.80 10.68
C THR A 38 0.17 16.39 11.26
N ASP A 39 0.04 17.71 11.27
CA ASP A 39 -1.12 18.46 11.78
C ASP A 39 -2.14 18.81 10.68
N THR A 40 -1.96 18.32 9.47
CA THR A 40 -2.88 18.53 8.35
C THR A 40 -3.15 17.26 7.56
N GLN A 41 -4.34 17.18 6.97
CA GLN A 41 -4.73 16.02 6.18
C GLN A 41 -4.07 16.06 4.79
N LEU A 42 -3.52 14.92 4.32
CA LEU A 42 -2.93 14.80 2.98
C LEU A 42 -3.86 15.31 1.88
N GLN A 43 -5.15 15.00 1.97
CA GLN A 43 -6.16 15.41 0.97
C GLN A 43 -6.29 16.93 0.82
N ARG A 44 -5.93 17.71 1.86
CA ARG A 44 -5.96 19.17 1.85
C ARG A 44 -4.65 19.79 1.36
N MET A 45 -3.59 19.00 1.21
CA MET A 45 -2.29 19.48 0.75
C MET A 45 -2.29 19.73 -0.77
N PRO A 46 -1.51 20.69 -1.26
CA PRO A 46 -1.31 20.89 -2.69
C PRO A 46 -0.75 19.61 -3.35
N ARG A 47 -1.16 19.34 -4.59
CA ARG A 47 -0.68 18.19 -5.36
C ARG A 47 0.14 18.64 -6.55
N ARG A 48 1.25 17.95 -6.81
CA ARG A 48 2.07 18.19 -8.00
C ARG A 48 1.34 17.76 -9.26
N LYS A 49 1.54 18.48 -10.36
CA LYS A 49 1.01 18.10 -11.68
C LYS A 49 1.76 16.92 -12.32
N THR A 50 3.03 16.72 -11.96
CA THR A 50 3.94 15.76 -12.61
C THR A 50 3.71 14.31 -12.21
N ASP A 51 3.40 14.07 -10.95
CA ASP A 51 3.29 12.73 -10.34
C ASP A 51 2.20 12.66 -9.27
N LYS A 52 1.38 13.71 -9.15
CA LYS A 52 0.26 13.80 -8.20
C LYS A 52 0.65 13.65 -6.72
N ALA A 53 1.95 13.74 -6.40
CA ALA A 53 2.45 13.68 -5.04
C ALA A 53 1.92 14.85 -4.20
N TYR A 54 1.60 14.59 -2.94
CA TYR A 54 1.19 15.62 -1.97
C TYR A 54 2.42 16.41 -1.53
N VAL A 55 2.28 17.74 -1.45
CA VAL A 55 3.35 18.66 -1.07
C VAL A 55 3.18 19.04 0.40
N LEU A 56 4.05 18.50 1.25
CA LEU A 56 4.12 18.82 2.67
C LEU A 56 5.20 19.89 2.91
N ASP A 57 4.79 21.05 3.39
CA ASP A 57 5.68 22.15 3.79
C ASP A 57 6.07 22.01 5.26
N LYS A 58 7.33 21.67 5.54
CA LYS A 58 7.82 21.46 6.90
C LYS A 58 7.78 22.72 7.77
N LYS A 59 7.76 23.92 7.16
CA LYS A 59 7.70 25.17 7.91
C LYS A 59 6.28 25.48 8.40
N LYS A 60 5.28 24.98 7.69
CA LYS A 60 3.85 25.22 7.99
C LYS A 60 3.22 24.13 8.82
N HIS A 61 3.74 22.91 8.71
CA HIS A 61 3.13 21.72 9.27
C HIS A 61 4.12 20.91 10.09
N VAL A 62 3.67 20.42 11.25
CA VAL A 62 4.40 19.39 11.99
C VAL A 62 4.70 18.23 11.04
N THR A 63 5.95 17.78 11.01
CA THR A 63 6.40 16.73 10.10
C THR A 63 7.34 15.79 10.84
N ARG A 64 6.83 14.62 11.25
CA ARG A 64 7.66 13.56 11.86
C ARG A 64 7.64 12.33 10.96
N LEU A 65 8.78 11.99 10.37
CA LEU A 65 8.93 10.86 9.44
C LEU A 65 9.68 9.69 10.06
N LYS A 66 9.22 8.48 9.76
CA LYS A 66 9.90 7.20 10.06
C LYS A 66 10.13 6.43 8.76
N THR A 67 11.22 6.75 8.08
CA THR A 67 11.59 6.17 6.77
C THR A 67 13.07 5.80 6.73
N ASN A 68 13.46 5.03 5.72
CA ASN A 68 14.85 4.80 5.36
C ASN A 68 15.23 5.65 4.15
N GLU A 69 16.50 6.03 4.05
CA GLU A 69 17.05 6.68 2.87
C GLU A 69 17.23 5.65 1.75
N ALA A 70 16.76 5.96 0.55
CA ALA A 70 16.82 5.08 -0.61
C ALA A 70 17.69 5.64 -1.74
N GLY A 71 18.46 6.70 -1.47
CA GLY A 71 19.45 7.27 -2.38
C GLY A 71 18.91 8.33 -3.34
N LYS A 72 19.82 8.81 -4.19
CA LYS A 72 19.60 9.91 -5.15
C LYS A 72 19.24 9.37 -6.53
N PHE A 73 18.17 9.89 -7.09
CA PHE A 73 17.68 9.61 -8.44
C PHE A 73 17.60 10.89 -9.25
N LEU A 74 17.90 10.80 -10.54
CA LEU A 74 17.78 11.91 -11.48
C LEU A 74 16.78 11.53 -12.56
N LEU A 75 15.64 12.24 -12.60
CA LEU A 75 14.56 12.00 -13.55
C LEU A 75 14.62 13.00 -14.70
N LYS A 76 14.37 12.54 -15.92
CA LYS A 76 14.15 13.39 -17.10
C LYS A 76 12.65 13.75 -17.16
N ARG A 77 12.30 15.04 -17.17
CA ARG A 77 10.91 15.55 -17.08
C ARG A 77 10.44 16.27 -18.36
N GLY A 78 10.96 15.89 -19.53
CA GLY A 78 10.70 16.54 -20.81
C GLY A 78 11.92 17.34 -21.29
N GLU A 79 11.80 18.09 -22.40
CA GLU A 79 12.89 18.78 -23.11
C GLU A 79 13.92 19.43 -22.17
N GLY A 80 15.04 18.75 -21.96
CA GLY A 80 16.19 19.22 -21.16
C GLY A 80 15.97 19.34 -19.65
N LYS A 81 14.78 19.07 -19.10
CA LYS A 81 14.49 19.26 -17.67
C LYS A 81 14.88 18.03 -16.87
N LEU A 82 15.74 18.23 -15.87
CA LEU A 82 16.15 17.20 -14.92
C LEU A 82 15.59 17.50 -13.53
N GLU A 83 15.03 16.48 -12.87
CA GLU A 83 14.55 16.55 -11.49
C GLU A 83 15.39 15.61 -10.62
N LYS A 84 16.06 16.18 -9.62
CA LYS A 84 16.80 15.44 -8.60
C LYS A 84 15.82 15.04 -7.49
N GLN A 85 15.79 13.75 -7.16
CA GLN A 85 14.98 13.18 -6.09
C GLN A 85 15.85 12.40 -5.12
N PHE A 86 15.77 12.71 -3.85
CA PHE A 86 16.28 11.86 -2.77
C PHE A 86 15.11 11.09 -2.21
N ARG A 87 15.08 9.79 -2.50
CA ARG A 87 13.94 8.93 -2.21
C ARG A 87 14.00 8.38 -0.79
N MET A 88 12.84 8.23 -0.18
CA MET A 88 12.68 7.73 1.18
C MET A 88 11.66 6.59 1.18
N THR A 89 12.02 5.47 1.79
CA THR A 89 11.23 4.24 1.75
C THR A 89 10.68 3.86 3.13
N CYS A 90 9.62 3.07 3.14
CA CYS A 90 9.12 2.43 4.35
C CYS A 90 10.20 1.54 4.95
N LYS A 91 10.36 1.58 6.28
CA LYS A 91 11.41 0.83 6.98
C LYS A 91 11.24 -0.69 6.90
N GLU A 92 10.01 -1.18 6.82
CA GLU A 92 9.72 -2.61 6.86
C GLU A 92 9.63 -3.24 5.46
N CYS A 93 8.83 -2.68 4.55
CA CYS A 93 8.62 -3.27 3.22
C CYS A 93 9.46 -2.64 2.10
N GLY A 94 10.19 -1.55 2.36
CA GLY A 94 10.97 -0.86 1.33
C GLY A 94 10.16 -0.08 0.30
N LEU A 95 8.83 0.04 0.45
CA LEU A 95 7.98 0.83 -0.46
C LEU A 95 8.45 2.30 -0.52
N LEU A 96 8.52 2.88 -1.72
CA LEU A 96 8.75 4.32 -1.87
C LEU A 96 7.54 5.11 -1.33
N VAL A 97 7.75 5.82 -0.22
CA VAL A 97 6.67 6.55 0.48
C VAL A 97 6.73 8.05 0.26
N CYS A 98 7.93 8.62 0.22
CA CYS A 98 8.12 10.05 -0.04
C CYS A 98 9.50 10.31 -0.65
N TYR A 99 9.71 11.54 -1.11
CA TYR A 99 11.00 12.00 -1.60
C TYR A 99 11.15 13.50 -1.36
N ARG A 100 12.37 13.99 -1.53
CA ARG A 100 12.75 15.41 -1.38
C ARG A 100 13.68 15.85 -2.51
N SER A 101 13.80 17.16 -2.72
CA SER A 101 14.67 17.74 -3.75
C SER A 101 16.11 17.96 -3.30
N GLU A 102 16.35 18.00 -1.99
CA GLU A 102 17.68 18.18 -1.39
C GLU A 102 18.11 16.98 -0.55
N GLU A 103 19.42 16.80 -0.42
CA GLU A 103 19.98 15.63 0.25
C GLU A 103 19.73 15.65 1.75
N GLY A 104 19.95 16.79 2.40
CA GLY A 104 19.68 16.95 3.83
C GLY A 104 18.20 17.13 4.11
N LEU A 105 17.68 16.44 5.13
CA LEU A 105 16.31 16.62 5.55
C LEU A 105 16.07 18.07 5.96
N ASP A 106 16.98 18.70 6.71
CA ASP A 106 16.87 20.09 7.16
C ASP A 106 16.81 21.09 6.01
N ALA A 107 17.66 20.89 5.00
CA ALA A 107 17.75 21.76 3.83
C ALA A 107 16.55 21.65 2.88
N ALA A 108 15.79 20.55 2.90
CA ALA A 108 14.64 20.36 2.03
C ALA A 108 13.37 20.99 2.65
N PRO A 109 12.88 22.17 2.20
CA PRO A 109 11.70 22.80 2.79
C PRO A 109 10.40 22.01 2.54
N PHE A 110 10.35 21.26 1.44
CA PHE A 110 9.20 20.48 1.02
C PHE A 110 9.51 18.99 1.01
N ILE A 111 8.53 18.21 1.45
CA ILE A 111 8.52 16.75 1.35
C ILE A 111 7.38 16.38 0.43
N TYR A 112 7.68 15.53 -0.55
CA TYR A 112 6.71 15.06 -1.52
C TYR A 112 6.29 13.65 -1.19
N ILE A 113 5.04 13.49 -0.78
CA ILE A 113 4.47 12.21 -0.39
C ILE A 113 3.87 11.55 -1.62
N VAL A 114 4.31 10.34 -1.92
CA VAL A 114 3.86 9.61 -3.11
C VAL A 114 2.37 9.32 -3.01
N ASP A 115 1.65 9.57 -4.11
CA ASP A 115 0.22 9.33 -4.17
C ASP A 115 -0.10 7.86 -3.87
N GLY A 116 -1.06 7.64 -2.96
CA GLY A 116 -1.46 6.30 -2.54
C GLY A 116 -0.43 5.52 -1.71
N ALA A 117 0.70 6.10 -1.32
CA ALA A 117 1.69 5.38 -0.50
C ALA A 117 1.33 5.31 0.99
N LEU A 118 0.51 6.25 1.48
CA LEU A 118 0.13 6.37 2.89
C LEU A 118 -1.40 6.31 3.10
N SER A 119 -1.83 5.83 4.27
CA SER A 119 -3.22 5.80 4.72
C SER A 119 -3.37 6.47 6.10
N SER A 120 -4.44 7.24 6.30
CA SER A 120 -4.80 7.87 7.60
C SER A 120 -5.55 6.92 8.52
N VAL A 121 -6.08 5.84 7.97
CA VAL A 121 -6.55 4.72 8.78
C VAL A 121 -5.26 4.08 9.30
N ALA A 122 -4.89 4.43 10.54
CA ALA A 122 -4.24 3.44 11.42
C ALA A 122 -5.01 2.18 11.15
N ALA A 123 -4.37 1.14 10.66
CA ALA A 123 -5.08 -0.07 10.32
C ALA A 123 -5.93 -0.42 11.55
N GLU A 124 -7.23 -0.06 11.54
CA GLU A 124 -8.15 -0.22 12.68
C GLU A 124 -8.45 -1.70 12.86
N THR A 125 -7.90 -2.50 11.97
CA THR A 125 -7.46 -3.85 12.21
C THR A 125 -5.95 -3.86 12.04
N ASN A 126 -5.21 -4.34 13.03
CA ASN A 126 -3.91 -4.96 12.80
C ASN A 126 -3.99 -5.68 11.44
N PRO A 127 -3.09 -5.54 10.46
CA PRO A 127 -3.29 -6.15 9.14
C PRO A 127 -3.54 -7.66 9.21
N GLN A 128 -3.20 -8.32 10.32
CA GLN A 128 -3.53 -9.71 10.67
C GLN A 128 -5.02 -9.97 10.98
N ASP A 129 -5.76 -8.96 11.45
CA ASP A 129 -7.16 -9.04 11.91
C ASP A 129 -8.18 -8.44 10.92
N ALA A 130 -7.74 -7.87 9.80
CA ALA A 130 -8.67 -7.55 8.71
C ALA A 130 -9.25 -8.88 8.21
N PRO A 131 -10.58 -9.09 8.27
CA PRO A 131 -11.16 -10.34 7.78
C PRO A 131 -10.81 -10.45 6.31
N VAL A 132 -9.92 -11.38 6.02
CA VAL A 132 -9.57 -11.77 4.66
C VAL A 132 -10.89 -12.25 4.04
N PRO A 133 -11.35 -11.67 2.92
CA PRO A 133 -12.56 -12.14 2.27
C PRO A 133 -12.48 -13.66 2.08
N PRO A 134 -13.56 -14.43 2.33
CA PRO A 134 -13.52 -15.90 2.29
C PRO A 134 -12.95 -16.50 0.99
N CYS A 135 -13.05 -15.76 -0.12
CA CYS A 135 -12.46 -16.08 -1.41
C CYS A 135 -10.92 -16.17 -1.40
N ILE A 136 -10.27 -15.72 -0.32
CA ILE A 136 -8.84 -15.84 -0.08
C ILE A 136 -8.65 -16.77 1.12
N SER A 137 -8.07 -17.94 0.89
CA SER A 137 -7.94 -18.99 1.89
C SER A 137 -6.48 -19.38 2.10
N GLN A 138 -6.09 -19.62 3.35
CA GLN A 138 -4.81 -20.27 3.64
C GLN A 138 -4.95 -21.78 3.42
N LEU A 139 -3.97 -22.37 2.76
CA LEU A 139 -3.84 -23.80 2.54
C LEU A 139 -2.71 -24.36 3.41
N GLU A 140 -2.68 -25.68 3.59
CA GLU A 140 -1.58 -26.37 4.26
C GLU A 140 -0.24 -26.09 3.57
N GLY A 141 0.84 -26.09 4.37
CA GLY A 141 2.20 -25.87 3.86
C GLY A 141 2.54 -24.41 3.59
N GLY A 142 1.80 -23.46 4.18
CA GLY A 142 2.06 -22.04 4.01
C GLY A 142 1.79 -21.59 2.58
N LEU A 143 0.67 -22.02 2.00
CA LEU A 143 0.19 -21.55 0.71
C LEU A 143 -1.06 -20.69 0.91
N VAL A 144 -1.31 -19.78 -0.02
CA VAL A 144 -2.48 -18.91 -0.08
C VAL A 144 -3.17 -19.15 -1.41
N GLN A 145 -4.49 -19.30 -1.38
CA GLN A 145 -5.33 -19.47 -2.54
C GLN A 145 -6.29 -18.29 -2.68
N VAL A 146 -6.48 -17.79 -3.90
CA VAL A 146 -7.46 -16.76 -4.24
C VAL A 146 -8.40 -17.30 -5.30
N ALA A 147 -9.71 -17.26 -5.04
CA ALA A 147 -10.74 -17.52 -6.03
C ALA A 147 -10.90 -16.31 -6.95
N ILE A 148 -10.72 -16.52 -8.25
CA ILE A 148 -10.76 -15.49 -9.28
C ILE A 148 -11.83 -15.82 -10.29
N GLU A 149 -12.72 -14.87 -10.58
CA GLU A 149 -13.62 -14.92 -11.72
C GLU A 149 -13.01 -14.12 -12.87
N VAL A 150 -12.81 -14.76 -14.02
CA VAL A 150 -12.16 -14.15 -15.17
C VAL A 150 -13.17 -13.78 -16.24
N GLU A 151 -13.12 -12.52 -16.69
CA GLU A 151 -13.81 -12.03 -17.88
C GLU A 151 -12.79 -11.73 -18.97
N ASP A 152 -12.89 -12.41 -20.11
CA ASP A 152 -11.99 -12.26 -21.24
C ASP A 152 -12.46 -11.19 -22.23
N ARG A 153 -11.59 -10.81 -23.17
CA ARG A 153 -11.89 -9.82 -24.23
C ARG A 153 -12.28 -8.43 -23.72
N ALA A 154 -11.75 -8.04 -22.56
CA ALA A 154 -11.93 -6.69 -22.04
C ALA A 154 -11.01 -5.68 -22.75
N GLN A 155 -11.29 -4.38 -22.57
CA GLN A 155 -10.41 -3.32 -23.11
C GLN A 155 -9.02 -3.30 -22.46
N ARG A 156 -8.91 -3.73 -21.20
CA ARG A 156 -7.66 -3.82 -20.45
C ARG A 156 -7.76 -4.85 -19.33
N SER A 157 -6.62 -5.37 -18.90
CA SER A 157 -6.53 -6.14 -17.67
C SER A 157 -6.76 -5.27 -16.43
N ALA A 158 -7.72 -5.65 -15.57
CA ALA A 158 -8.03 -4.92 -14.34
C ALA A 158 -8.80 -5.78 -13.33
N ILE A 159 -8.55 -5.54 -12.04
CA ILE A 159 -9.44 -5.99 -10.95
C ILE A 159 -10.65 -5.08 -10.96
N THR A 160 -11.84 -5.65 -11.04
CA THR A 160 -13.09 -4.90 -11.21
C THR A 160 -14.01 -4.99 -10.01
N ARG A 161 -13.92 -6.09 -9.25
CA ARG A 161 -14.74 -6.32 -8.06
C ARG A 161 -14.04 -7.31 -7.13
N VAL A 162 -14.21 -7.12 -5.83
CA VAL A 162 -13.79 -8.05 -4.79
C VAL A 162 -14.99 -8.29 -3.89
N ASN A 163 -15.39 -9.55 -3.71
CA ASN A 163 -16.47 -9.92 -2.81
C ASN A 163 -16.07 -11.14 -1.97
N ALA A 164 -17.01 -11.70 -1.21
CA ALA A 164 -16.75 -12.84 -0.35
C ALA A 164 -16.47 -14.15 -1.11
N ASP A 165 -16.91 -14.26 -2.37
CA ASP A 165 -16.88 -15.49 -3.17
C ASP A 165 -15.72 -15.51 -4.19
N ASP A 166 -15.41 -14.36 -4.80
CA ASP A 166 -14.41 -14.20 -5.84
C ASP A 166 -13.80 -12.78 -5.91
N VAL A 167 -12.62 -12.73 -6.52
CA VAL A 167 -12.07 -11.51 -7.12
C VAL A 167 -12.36 -11.57 -8.62
N ARG A 168 -13.13 -10.60 -9.12
CA ARG A 168 -13.37 -10.46 -10.55
C ARG A 168 -12.23 -9.72 -11.24
N VAL A 169 -11.61 -10.40 -12.19
CA VAL A 169 -10.53 -9.86 -13.01
C VAL A 169 -10.94 -9.89 -14.48
N THR A 170 -10.83 -8.75 -15.12
CA THR A 170 -10.94 -8.63 -16.58
C THR A 170 -9.56 -8.82 -17.19
N VAL A 171 -9.49 -9.48 -18.35
CA VAL A 171 -8.26 -9.65 -19.15
C VAL A 171 -8.55 -9.32 -20.62
N ALA A 172 -7.56 -8.79 -21.34
CA ALA A 172 -7.73 -8.44 -22.74
C ALA A 172 -7.69 -9.68 -23.65
N ALA A 173 -6.83 -10.64 -23.34
CA ALA A 173 -6.70 -11.89 -24.06
C ALA A 173 -7.99 -12.71 -24.05
N PRO A 174 -8.29 -13.44 -25.13
CA PRO A 174 -9.42 -14.36 -25.19
C PRO A 174 -9.17 -15.63 -24.37
N ALA A 175 -10.24 -16.32 -23.95
CA ALA A 175 -10.16 -17.63 -23.28
C ALA A 175 -9.67 -18.78 -24.19
N ALA A 176 -9.33 -18.48 -25.44
CA ALA A 176 -8.82 -19.46 -26.40
C ALA A 176 -7.40 -19.90 -26.02
N ARG A 177 -7.13 -21.21 -26.13
CA ARG A 177 -5.78 -21.80 -25.99
C ARG A 177 -5.00 -21.40 -24.72
N GLY A 178 -5.70 -21.00 -23.66
CA GLY A 178 -5.07 -20.59 -22.40
C GLY A 178 -4.48 -19.17 -22.40
N GLU A 179 -4.73 -18.35 -23.43
CA GLU A 179 -4.18 -16.98 -23.51
C GLU A 179 -4.64 -16.10 -22.34
N ALA A 180 -5.94 -16.13 -22.01
CA ALA A 180 -6.49 -15.47 -20.82
C ALA A 180 -5.81 -15.89 -19.51
N ASN A 181 -5.40 -17.17 -19.39
CA ASN A 181 -4.74 -17.66 -18.18
C ASN A 181 -3.32 -17.09 -18.05
N SER A 182 -2.60 -17.03 -19.17
CA SER A 182 -1.25 -16.46 -19.22
C SER A 182 -1.27 -14.97 -18.89
N GLU A 183 -2.18 -14.21 -19.50
CA GLU A 183 -2.32 -12.77 -19.21
C GLU A 183 -2.74 -12.54 -17.76
N LEU A 184 -3.66 -13.35 -17.23
CA LEU A 184 -4.06 -13.28 -15.83
C LEU A 184 -2.87 -13.47 -14.88
N LEU A 185 -2.04 -14.48 -15.12
CA LEU A 185 -0.84 -14.74 -14.30
C LEU A 185 0.15 -13.57 -14.37
N GLU A 186 0.39 -13.02 -15.55
CA GLU A 186 1.26 -11.85 -15.72
C GLU A 186 0.71 -10.61 -15.02
N PHE A 187 -0.59 -10.36 -15.17
CA PHE A 187 -1.26 -9.24 -14.54
C PHE A 187 -1.22 -9.37 -13.02
N MET A 188 -1.60 -10.54 -12.48
CA MET A 188 -1.56 -10.83 -11.05
C MET A 188 -0.14 -10.76 -10.49
N GLY A 189 0.87 -11.21 -11.24
CA GLY A 189 2.27 -11.06 -10.86
C GLY A 189 2.69 -9.60 -10.72
N LYS A 190 2.24 -8.74 -11.63
CA LYS A 190 2.48 -7.28 -11.53
C LYS A 190 1.76 -6.66 -10.34
N VAL A 191 0.50 -7.04 -10.09
CA VAL A 191 -0.30 -6.48 -8.98
C VAL A 191 0.26 -6.92 -7.64
N LEU A 192 0.62 -8.20 -7.49
CA LEU A 192 1.08 -8.79 -6.23
C LEU A 192 2.61 -8.64 -6.02
N GLY A 193 3.34 -8.19 -7.04
CA GLY A 193 4.80 -8.09 -6.99
C GLY A 193 5.50 -9.45 -6.96
N LEU A 194 4.97 -10.44 -7.69
CA LEU A 194 5.46 -11.83 -7.69
C LEU A 194 6.02 -12.25 -9.04
N ARG A 195 6.96 -13.20 -8.99
CA ARG A 195 7.42 -13.92 -10.17
C ARG A 195 6.38 -14.96 -10.58
N LEU A 196 6.26 -15.23 -11.87
CA LEU A 196 5.38 -16.28 -12.40
C LEU A 196 5.62 -17.65 -11.74
N THR A 197 6.86 -17.97 -11.38
CA THR A 197 7.22 -19.23 -10.69
C THR A 197 6.67 -19.35 -9.27
N GLN A 198 6.21 -18.26 -8.68
CA GLN A 198 5.64 -18.23 -7.32
C GLN A 198 4.12 -18.36 -7.33
N MET A 199 3.52 -18.48 -8.52
CA MET A 199 2.07 -18.53 -8.71
C MET A 199 1.69 -19.71 -9.59
N THR A 200 0.64 -20.41 -9.20
CA THR A 200 0.04 -21.48 -10.00
C THR A 200 -1.43 -21.18 -10.20
N LEU A 201 -1.91 -21.28 -11.44
CA LEU A 201 -3.33 -21.14 -11.74
C LEU A 201 -3.97 -22.53 -11.87
N GLN A 202 -4.94 -22.82 -11.02
CA GLN A 202 -5.74 -24.04 -11.04
C GLN A 202 -7.15 -23.77 -11.57
N ARG A 203 -7.83 -24.82 -12.02
CA ARG A 203 -9.23 -24.73 -12.45
C ARG A 203 -10.14 -24.55 -11.24
N GLY A 204 -11.06 -23.59 -11.29
CA GLY A 204 -12.12 -23.42 -10.29
C GLY A 204 -13.40 -24.18 -10.65
N TRP A 205 -14.52 -23.79 -10.04
CA TRP A 205 -15.82 -24.46 -10.17
C TRP A 205 -16.45 -24.42 -11.57
N ASN A 206 -16.09 -23.44 -12.39
CA ASN A 206 -16.57 -23.33 -13.77
C ASN A 206 -15.44 -22.83 -14.71
N ASN A 207 -15.78 -22.59 -15.98
CA ASN A 207 -14.77 -22.23 -17.00
C ASN A 207 -14.17 -20.83 -16.78
N LYS A 208 -14.90 -19.92 -16.12
CA LYS A 208 -14.47 -18.57 -15.76
C LYS A 208 -13.80 -18.51 -14.40
N SER A 209 -14.08 -19.46 -13.51
CA SER A 209 -13.46 -19.53 -12.19
C SER A 209 -12.05 -20.15 -12.28
N LYS A 210 -11.10 -19.50 -11.62
CA LYS A 210 -9.73 -19.96 -11.41
C LYS A 210 -9.38 -19.89 -9.93
N LEU A 211 -8.48 -20.76 -9.51
CA LEU A 211 -7.88 -20.72 -8.18
C LEU A 211 -6.41 -20.36 -8.34
N LEU A 212 -6.03 -19.17 -7.90
CA LEU A 212 -4.65 -18.71 -7.93
C LEU A 212 -3.97 -19.09 -6.62
N VAL A 213 -2.97 -19.97 -6.69
CA VAL A 213 -2.22 -20.46 -5.53
C VAL A 213 -0.82 -19.84 -5.50
N MET A 214 -0.38 -19.39 -4.33
CA MET A 214 0.91 -18.73 -4.10
C MET A 214 1.46 -19.06 -2.70
N ALA A 215 2.76 -18.87 -2.46
CA ALA A 215 3.37 -19.15 -1.15
C ALA A 215 3.07 -18.04 -0.11
N GLU A 216 2.92 -18.33 1.17
CA GLU A 216 2.51 -17.39 2.26
C GLU A 216 3.46 -16.21 2.46
N ALA A 217 4.74 -16.37 2.16
CA ALA A 217 5.70 -15.24 2.12
C ALA A 217 5.38 -14.20 1.02
N THR A 218 4.39 -14.49 0.18
CA THR A 218 3.81 -13.58 -0.80
C THR A 218 2.88 -12.60 -0.11
N ASN A 219 3.29 -11.33 -0.04
CA ASN A 219 2.50 -10.12 0.24
C ASN A 219 0.96 -10.28 0.38
N VAL A 220 0.49 -11.00 1.40
CA VAL A 220 -0.94 -11.12 1.76
C VAL A 220 -1.53 -9.74 2.03
N TYR A 221 -0.68 -8.79 2.39
CA TYR A 221 -1.01 -7.37 2.56
C TYR A 221 -1.54 -6.67 1.29
N ILE A 222 -1.12 -7.07 0.08
CA ILE A 222 -1.64 -6.49 -1.17
C ILE A 222 -3.08 -6.95 -1.42
N ILE A 223 -3.38 -8.20 -1.08
CA ILE A 223 -4.69 -8.83 -1.26
C ILE A 223 -5.68 -8.29 -0.23
N ARG A 224 -5.24 -8.01 1.00
CA ARG A 224 -6.06 -7.38 2.06
C ARG A 224 -6.50 -5.95 1.73
N GLY A 225 -5.75 -5.23 0.88
CA GLY A 225 -6.12 -3.91 0.39
C GLY A 225 -7.23 -3.90 -0.67
N TRP A 226 -7.62 -5.06 -1.19
CA TRP A 226 -8.65 -5.19 -2.23
C TRP A 226 -10.08 -5.09 -1.69
N GLY A 227 -10.28 -5.28 -0.39
CA GLY A 227 -11.59 -5.05 0.27
C GLY A 227 -12.03 -3.58 0.33
N TYR A 228 -11.19 -2.66 -0.16
CA TYR A 228 -11.45 -1.21 -0.18
C TYR A 228 -11.54 -0.63 -1.60
N LEU A 229 -11.65 -1.48 -2.64
CA LEU A 229 -11.87 -1.09 -4.03
C LEU A 229 -13.35 -1.20 -4.43
#